data_AF-A0A1B6KU01-F1
#
_entry.id   AF-A0A1B6KU01-F1
#
_cell.length_a   1.000
_cell.length_b   1.000
_cell.length_c   1.000
_cell.angle_alpha   90.00
_cell.angle_beta   90.00
_cell.angle_gamma   90.00
#
_symmetry.space_group_name_H-M   'P 1'
#
loop_
_entity.id
_entity.type
_entity.pdbx_description
1 polymer ?
#
loop_
_entity_poly.entity_id
_entity_poly.type
_entity_poly.pdbx_seq_one_letter_code
_entity_poly.pdbx_strand_id
1 'polypeptide(L)'
;MCHSRTERTKCLHSVANMLVLSAVVLVFFAGESACVLSGKHQQRLQSQSNPGLPNYQELNLGFEQIKYSVADVSNEYNSSTKHHARGMGHLYFITKTFMNVLFPGELYPEGLIVTSRHGDIRVADLQGEWHTLVRHYGMVGLVVLVGLVFLVTVPLVGLFFCCCRCAGRCGARSQPFEKRYDPCRRHTHGFLLSGITILIAFGVVCAFVTNEYLETGTKALPDDAHTSLADTDLYLENTKKEVNNLLITNYGELETTLNTILHRSGEIMKEELGEVSKAEVISNLTNIVQGLNII
;
A
#
# COMPACT_ATOMS: atom_id res chain seq x y z
N MET A 1 -10.32 69.15 6.72
CA MET A 1 -9.03 68.49 6.39
C MET A 1 -8.58 67.40 7.39
N CYS A 2 -9.19 67.24 8.58
CA CYS A 2 -8.75 66.22 9.56
C CYS A 2 -9.30 64.78 9.38
N HIS A 3 -10.31 64.54 8.53
CA HIS A 3 -10.94 63.21 8.43
C HIS A 3 -10.13 62.16 7.61
N SER A 4 -9.13 62.59 6.82
CA SER A 4 -8.36 61.68 5.93
C SER A 4 -7.13 61.04 6.58
N ARG A 5 -6.70 61.50 7.77
CA ARG A 5 -5.51 60.98 8.46
C ARG A 5 -5.88 59.75 9.31
N THR A 6 -7.05 59.76 9.93
CA THR A 6 -7.59 58.68 10.78
C THR A 6 -8.05 57.45 9.98
N GLU A 7 -8.52 57.64 8.74
CA GLU A 7 -8.89 56.56 7.82
C GLU A 7 -7.65 55.86 7.24
N ARG A 8 -6.58 56.64 6.95
CA ARG A 8 -5.31 56.10 6.47
C ARG A 8 -4.58 55.26 7.52
N THR A 9 -4.60 55.66 8.79
CA THR A 9 -3.99 54.85 9.87
C THR A 9 -4.78 53.57 10.16
N LYS A 10 -6.12 53.60 10.08
CA LYS A 10 -6.96 52.39 10.18
C LYS A 10 -6.73 51.42 9.01
N CYS A 11 -6.54 51.95 7.80
CA CYS A 11 -6.22 51.14 6.62
C CYS A 11 -4.80 50.56 6.72
N LEU A 12 -3.81 51.34 7.17
CA LEU A 12 -2.44 50.85 7.41
C LEU A 12 -2.41 49.75 8.49
N HIS A 13 -3.19 49.92 9.57
CA HIS A 13 -3.31 48.94 10.65
C HIS A 13 -4.07 47.68 10.20
N SER A 14 -5.08 47.82 9.34
CA SER A 14 -5.81 46.69 8.75
C SER A 14 -4.98 45.92 7.73
N VAL A 15 -4.14 46.59 6.94
CA VAL A 15 -3.21 45.95 6.00
C VAL A 15 -2.05 45.29 6.75
N ALA A 16 -1.54 45.92 7.82
CA ALA A 16 -0.57 45.31 8.72
C ALA A 16 -1.15 44.08 9.43
N ASN A 17 -2.37 44.14 9.96
CA ASN A 17 -3.03 42.98 10.56
C ASN A 17 -3.36 41.88 9.55
N MET A 18 -3.69 42.22 8.29
CA MET A 18 -3.89 41.23 7.22
C MET A 18 -2.57 40.59 6.78
N LEU A 19 -1.47 41.35 6.71
CA LEU A 19 -0.14 40.81 6.44
C LEU A 19 0.33 39.90 7.59
N VAL A 20 0.09 40.30 8.84
CA VAL A 20 0.36 39.48 10.03
C VAL A 20 -0.52 38.24 10.05
N LEU A 21 -1.82 38.33 9.74
CA LEU A 21 -2.71 37.18 9.61
C LEU A 21 -2.28 36.26 8.46
N SER A 22 -1.86 36.80 7.32
CA SER A 22 -1.34 36.00 6.21
C SER A 22 -0.02 35.30 6.60
N ALA A 23 0.86 35.98 7.35
CA ALA A 23 2.09 35.41 7.85
C ALA A 23 1.83 34.36 8.95
N VAL A 24 0.87 34.58 9.84
CA VAL A 24 0.46 33.63 10.88
C VAL A 24 -0.23 32.42 10.27
N VAL A 25 -1.08 32.58 9.24
CA VAL A 25 -1.67 31.46 8.50
C VAL A 25 -0.60 30.69 7.72
N LEU A 26 0.36 31.37 7.09
CA LEU A 26 1.51 30.72 6.45
C LEU A 26 2.41 29.98 7.46
N VAL A 27 2.60 30.51 8.67
CA VAL A 27 3.36 29.87 9.75
C VAL A 27 2.59 28.71 10.38
N PHE A 28 1.27 28.81 10.54
CA PHE A 28 0.41 27.71 10.99
C PHE A 28 0.37 26.58 9.96
N PHE A 29 0.20 26.89 8.67
CA PHE A 29 0.23 25.89 7.60
C PHE A 29 1.63 25.29 7.41
N ALA A 30 2.71 26.06 7.59
CA ALA A 30 4.07 25.52 7.60
C ALA A 30 4.33 24.64 8.83
N GLY A 31 3.75 24.97 9.99
CA GLY A 31 3.79 24.15 11.21
C GLY A 31 3.02 22.83 11.07
N GLU A 32 1.85 22.83 10.41
CA GLU A 32 1.10 21.60 10.12
C GLU A 32 1.78 20.75 9.04
N SER A 33 2.38 21.37 8.02
CA SER A 33 3.13 20.65 6.96
C SER A 33 4.37 19.93 7.49
N ALA A 34 5.02 20.46 8.54
CA ALA A 34 6.13 19.80 9.21
C ALA A 34 5.69 18.58 10.05
N CYS A 35 4.47 18.61 10.60
CA CYS A 35 3.89 17.48 11.35
C CYS A 35 3.38 16.36 10.41
N VAL A 36 2.83 16.72 9.24
CA VAL A 36 2.30 15.74 8.27
C VAL A 36 3.41 14.95 7.56
N LEU A 37 4.64 15.46 7.51
CA LEU A 37 5.79 14.71 6.96
C LEU A 37 6.42 13.69 7.92
N SER A 38 6.06 13.69 9.22
CA SER A 38 6.60 12.74 10.21
C SER A 38 5.72 11.52 10.47
N GLY A 39 4.73 11.27 9.59
CA GLY A 39 3.74 10.19 9.75
C GLY A 39 3.62 9.30 8.51
N LYS A 40 4.74 8.84 7.94
CA LYS A 40 4.74 7.75 6.95
C LYS A 40 5.57 6.58 7.47
N HIS A 41 4.90 5.60 8.06
CA HIS A 41 5.25 4.19 7.90
C HIS A 41 4.11 3.33 8.46
N GLN A 42 3.26 2.81 7.58
CA GLN A 42 2.45 1.62 7.88
C GLN A 42 2.26 0.89 6.55
N GLN A 43 3.08 -0.14 6.36
CA GLN A 43 3.08 -0.99 5.18
C GLN A 43 1.74 -1.71 5.07
N ARG A 44 1.09 -1.62 3.90
CA ARG A 44 0.19 -2.69 3.48
C ARG A 44 1.06 -3.82 2.92
N LEU A 45 1.26 -4.87 3.72
CA LEU A 45 1.55 -6.18 3.16
C LEU A 45 0.26 -6.67 2.50
N GLN A 46 0.14 -6.49 1.19
CA GLN A 46 -0.84 -7.21 0.40
C GLN A 46 -0.33 -8.65 0.27
N SER A 47 -1.06 -9.57 0.90
CA SER A 47 -0.92 -11.00 0.70
C SER A 47 -1.08 -11.29 -0.79
N GLN A 48 0.03 -11.58 -1.45
CA GLN A 48 0.10 -12.02 -2.83
C GLN A 48 -0.43 -13.45 -2.86
N SER A 49 -1.64 -13.62 -3.38
CA SER A 49 -2.21 -14.92 -3.69
C SER A 49 -1.28 -15.65 -4.66
N ASN A 50 -0.69 -16.74 -4.18
CA ASN A 50 0.15 -17.65 -4.95
C ASN A 50 -0.61 -18.10 -6.22
N PRO A 51 -0.06 -17.90 -7.43
CA PRO A 51 -0.58 -18.61 -8.60
C PRO A 51 -0.31 -20.09 -8.42
N GLY A 52 -1.38 -20.88 -8.54
CA GLY A 52 -1.38 -22.32 -8.30
C GLY A 52 -0.23 -23.04 -9.00
N LEU A 53 0.41 -23.93 -8.24
CA LEU A 53 1.41 -24.87 -8.72
C LEU A 53 0.78 -25.75 -9.82
N PRO A 54 1.38 -25.88 -11.01
CA PRO A 54 0.83 -26.72 -12.06
C PRO A 54 0.79 -28.18 -11.62
N ASN A 55 -0.31 -28.82 -11.96
CA ASN A 55 -0.60 -30.23 -11.76
C ASN A 55 0.52 -31.08 -12.39
N TYR A 56 1.29 -31.79 -11.57
CA TYR A 56 2.21 -32.80 -12.06
C TYR A 56 1.40 -34.00 -12.53
N GLN A 57 1.41 -34.24 -13.84
CA GLN A 57 0.87 -35.43 -14.48
C GLN A 57 1.50 -36.66 -13.80
N GLU A 58 0.69 -37.46 -13.10
CA GLU A 58 1.12 -38.70 -12.45
C GLU A 58 1.80 -39.64 -13.45
N LEU A 59 3.12 -39.78 -13.31
CA LEU A 59 3.83 -40.94 -13.85
C LEU A 59 3.51 -42.11 -12.92
N ASN A 60 2.41 -42.80 -13.23
CA ASN A 60 1.91 -43.94 -12.48
C ASN A 60 2.81 -45.17 -12.73
N LEU A 61 4.05 -45.10 -12.25
CA LEU A 61 4.79 -46.27 -11.81
C LEU A 61 4.01 -46.78 -10.60
N GLY A 62 3.54 -48.03 -10.61
CA GLY A 62 2.65 -48.62 -9.59
C GLY A 62 3.24 -48.71 -8.17
N PHE A 63 3.73 -47.60 -7.64
CA PHE A 63 4.19 -47.37 -6.30
C PHE A 63 3.10 -46.59 -5.56
N GLU A 64 2.84 -46.98 -4.32
CA GLU A 64 1.88 -46.32 -3.45
C GLU A 64 2.26 -44.84 -3.27
N GLN A 65 1.30 -43.93 -3.47
CA GLN A 65 1.49 -42.49 -3.30
C GLN A 65 2.00 -42.20 -1.88
N ILE A 66 3.12 -41.49 -1.78
CA ILE A 66 3.75 -41.16 -0.49
C ILE A 66 2.85 -40.17 0.25
N LYS A 67 2.34 -40.57 1.41
CA LYS A 67 1.50 -39.72 2.25
C LYS A 67 2.37 -38.89 3.20
N TYR A 68 2.68 -37.67 2.76
CA TYR A 68 3.45 -36.70 3.52
C TYR A 68 2.72 -36.17 4.76
N SER A 69 3.45 -35.93 5.85
CA SER A 69 2.91 -35.23 7.01
C SER A 69 2.87 -33.71 6.82
N VAL A 70 1.86 -33.08 7.43
CA VAL A 70 1.66 -31.62 7.38
C VAL A 70 2.23 -30.99 8.65
N ALA A 71 2.85 -29.81 8.51
CA ALA A 71 3.40 -29.07 9.63
C ALA A 71 2.30 -28.56 10.57
N ASP A 72 2.51 -28.67 11.88
CA ASP A 72 1.63 -28.07 12.89
C ASP A 72 1.92 -26.58 13.03
N VAL A 73 1.00 -25.75 12.54
CA VAL A 73 1.12 -24.28 12.51
C VAL A 73 -0.05 -23.63 13.23
N SER A 74 0.22 -22.51 13.90
CA SER A 74 -0.80 -21.73 14.60
C SER A 74 -1.49 -20.75 13.65
N ASN A 75 -2.80 -20.56 13.85
CA ASN A 75 -3.63 -19.61 13.08
C ASN A 75 -4.07 -18.40 13.92
N GLU A 76 -3.42 -18.16 15.06
CA GLU A 76 -3.77 -17.12 16.05
C GLU A 76 -3.29 -15.72 15.63
N TYR A 77 -3.70 -15.25 14.46
CA TYR A 77 -3.45 -13.88 14.02
C TYR A 77 -4.52 -12.93 14.56
N ASN A 78 -4.10 -11.79 15.13
CA ASN A 78 -5.00 -10.86 15.81
C ASN A 78 -5.14 -9.50 15.09
N SER A 79 -4.29 -9.20 14.11
CA SER A 79 -4.38 -7.97 13.33
C SER A 79 -5.68 -7.86 12.52
N SER A 80 -6.26 -6.65 12.47
CA SER A 80 -7.52 -6.38 11.79
C SER A 80 -7.38 -5.23 10.79
N THR A 81 -8.02 -5.37 9.63
CA THR A 81 -8.05 -4.32 8.58
C THR A 81 -9.40 -3.60 8.51
N LYS A 82 -10.30 -3.83 9.47
CA LYS A 82 -11.65 -3.25 9.49
C LYS A 82 -11.58 -1.73 9.61
N HIS A 83 -12.07 -1.03 8.58
CA HIS A 83 -12.11 0.43 8.54
C HIS A 83 -13.55 0.95 8.63
N HIS A 84 -13.85 1.69 9.70
CA HIS A 84 -15.16 2.32 9.89
C HIS A 84 -15.17 3.75 9.36
N ALA A 85 -15.77 3.94 8.18
CA ALA A 85 -15.82 5.23 7.50
C ALA A 85 -16.82 6.24 8.10
N ARG A 86 -17.62 5.84 9.11
CA ARG A 86 -18.76 6.60 9.67
C ARG A 86 -19.52 7.33 8.55
N GLY A 87 -19.77 8.64 8.68
CA GLY A 87 -20.44 9.47 7.68
C GLY A 87 -19.55 9.98 6.56
N MET A 88 -18.24 9.69 6.56
CA MET A 88 -17.26 10.21 5.59
C MET A 88 -17.10 9.32 4.35
N GLY A 89 -17.97 8.32 4.14
CA GLY A 89 -17.88 7.39 3.02
C GLY A 89 -17.76 8.06 1.65
N HIS A 90 -18.55 9.09 1.39
CA HIS A 90 -18.48 9.86 0.14
C HIS A 90 -17.15 10.59 -0.04
N LEU A 91 -16.61 11.15 1.03
CA LEU A 91 -15.33 11.84 1.00
C LEU A 91 -14.20 10.85 0.69
N TYR A 92 -14.22 9.67 1.30
CA TYR A 92 -13.25 8.61 0.99
C TYR A 92 -13.36 8.12 -0.44
N PHE A 93 -14.56 8.04 -1.01
CA PHE A 93 -14.73 7.68 -2.41
C PHE A 93 -14.07 8.71 -3.35
N ILE A 94 -14.30 10.00 -3.08
CA ILE A 94 -13.69 11.10 -3.85
C ILE A 94 -12.17 11.06 -3.68
N THR A 95 -11.67 10.93 -2.45
CA THR A 95 -10.23 10.86 -2.16
C THR A 95 -9.59 9.65 -2.82
N LYS A 96 -10.22 8.47 -2.80
CA LYS A 96 -9.71 7.28 -3.49
C LYS A 96 -9.65 7.47 -5.00
N THR A 97 -10.69 8.07 -5.58
CA THR A 97 -10.72 8.38 -7.01
C THR A 97 -9.60 9.35 -7.37
N PHE A 98 -9.41 10.40 -6.57
CA PHE A 98 -8.32 11.35 -6.72
C PHE A 98 -6.94 10.69 -6.57
N MET A 99 -6.74 9.83 -5.56
CA MET A 99 -5.50 9.09 -5.36
C MET A 99 -5.19 8.15 -6.54
N ASN A 100 -6.20 7.49 -7.11
CA ASN A 100 -6.02 6.65 -8.30
C ASN A 100 -5.62 7.48 -9.54
N VAL A 101 -6.07 8.74 -9.62
CA VAL A 101 -5.65 9.66 -10.70
C VAL A 101 -4.22 10.17 -10.46
N LEU A 102 -3.83 10.42 -9.22
CA LEU A 102 -2.47 10.86 -8.87
C LEU A 102 -1.42 9.76 -9.01
N PHE A 103 -1.77 8.54 -8.58
CA PHE A 103 -0.91 7.37 -8.56
C PHE A 103 -1.56 6.22 -9.34
N PRO A 104 -1.55 6.27 -10.69
CA PRO A 104 -2.05 5.17 -11.50
C PRO A 104 -1.01 4.04 -11.50
N GLY A 105 -1.08 3.14 -10.53
CA GLY A 105 -0.24 1.93 -10.47
C GLY A 105 0.44 1.72 -9.11
N GLU A 106 1.63 1.12 -9.14
CA GLU A 106 2.43 0.86 -7.95
C GLU A 106 2.96 2.17 -7.33
N LEU A 107 3.11 2.21 -6.00
CA LEU A 107 3.60 3.40 -5.27
C LEU A 107 5.09 3.66 -5.46
N TYR A 108 5.82 2.65 -5.93
CA TYR A 108 7.25 2.67 -6.12
C TYR A 108 7.55 2.46 -7.61
N PRO A 109 8.50 3.23 -8.19
CA PRO A 109 8.93 2.99 -9.54
C PRO A 109 9.60 1.62 -9.64
N GLU A 110 9.25 0.84 -10.65
CA GLU A 110 9.94 -0.41 -10.95
C GLU A 110 11.43 -0.14 -11.18
N GLY A 111 12.29 -0.99 -10.62
CA GLY A 111 13.74 -0.84 -10.68
C GLY A 111 14.38 -0.10 -9.51
N LEU A 112 13.63 0.37 -8.49
CA LEU A 112 14.22 1.06 -7.33
C LEU A 112 15.16 0.15 -6.49
N ILE A 113 14.91 -1.16 -6.50
CA ILE A 113 15.72 -2.15 -5.80
C ILE A 113 16.30 -3.10 -6.85
N VAL A 114 17.60 -2.97 -7.14
CA VAL A 114 18.30 -3.87 -8.06
C VAL A 114 19.18 -4.78 -7.22
N THR A 115 18.86 -6.07 -7.23
CA THR A 115 19.71 -7.08 -6.61
C THR A 115 20.92 -7.31 -7.50
N SER A 116 22.09 -6.88 -7.04
CA SER A 116 23.33 -7.10 -7.77
C SER A 116 23.68 -8.59 -7.78
N ARG A 117 24.42 -9.07 -8.79
CA ARG A 117 24.80 -10.49 -8.93
C ARG A 117 25.58 -11.09 -7.75
N HIS A 118 26.02 -10.26 -6.79
CA HIS A 118 26.74 -10.65 -5.58
C HIS A 118 25.86 -10.65 -4.31
N GLY A 119 24.54 -10.47 -4.42
CA GLY A 119 23.63 -10.49 -3.27
C GLY A 119 23.48 -9.16 -2.53
N ASP A 120 24.18 -8.11 -2.96
CA ASP A 120 24.01 -6.75 -2.41
C ASP A 120 22.73 -6.11 -2.95
N ILE A 121 21.85 -5.72 -2.03
CA ILE A 121 20.68 -4.90 -2.30
C ILE A 121 21.16 -3.46 -2.46
N ARG A 122 21.22 -2.96 -3.71
CA ARG A 122 21.53 -1.55 -3.96
C ARG A 122 20.26 -0.84 -4.41
N VAL A 123 19.98 0.29 -3.77
CA VAL A 123 19.01 1.26 -4.28
C VAL A 123 19.53 1.78 -5.62
N ALA A 124 18.67 1.79 -6.64
CA ALA A 124 19.06 2.25 -7.98
C ALA A 124 19.61 3.68 -7.95
N ASP A 125 20.52 3.97 -8.87
CA ASP A 125 21.16 5.28 -8.97
C ASP A 125 20.14 6.32 -9.49
N LEU A 126 19.55 7.09 -8.57
CA LEU A 126 18.52 8.11 -8.85
C LEU A 126 18.95 9.14 -9.89
N GLN A 127 20.26 9.36 -10.06
CA GLN A 127 20.80 10.36 -10.96
C GLN A 127 20.81 9.89 -12.43
N GLY A 128 20.86 8.57 -12.67
CA GLY A 128 20.86 7.98 -14.02
C GLY A 128 19.47 7.88 -14.66
N GLU A 129 18.43 7.64 -13.85
CA GLU A 129 17.05 7.39 -14.33
C GLU A 129 16.02 8.44 -13.90
N TRP A 130 16.41 9.72 -13.91
CA TRP A 130 15.52 10.82 -13.53
C TRP A 130 14.23 10.89 -14.36
N HIS A 131 14.26 10.44 -15.62
CA HIS A 131 13.10 10.39 -16.50
C HIS A 131 12.02 9.41 -16.01
N THR A 132 12.40 8.26 -15.46
CA THR A 132 11.48 7.28 -14.89
C THR A 132 10.80 7.86 -13.65
N LEU A 133 11.58 8.57 -12.83
CA LEU A 133 11.10 9.21 -11.61
C LEU A 133 10.12 10.37 -11.90
N VAL A 134 10.44 11.21 -12.89
CA VAL A 134 9.56 12.31 -13.32
C VAL A 134 8.29 11.79 -13.99
N ARG A 135 8.37 10.71 -14.77
CA ARG A 135 7.17 10.11 -15.38
C ARG A 135 6.21 9.54 -14.32
N HIS A 136 6.76 8.96 -13.26
CA HIS A 136 5.98 8.38 -12.18
C HIS A 136 5.40 9.43 -11.22
N TYR A 137 6.18 10.45 -10.83
CA TYR A 137 5.75 11.49 -9.88
C TYR A 137 5.29 12.80 -10.53
N GLY A 138 5.29 12.91 -11.87
CA GLY A 138 4.99 14.14 -12.59
C GLY A 138 3.60 14.72 -12.30
N MET A 139 2.59 13.85 -12.19
CA MET A 139 1.22 14.25 -11.85
C MET A 139 1.12 14.84 -10.44
N VAL A 140 1.82 14.23 -9.47
CA VAL A 140 1.90 14.74 -8.10
C VAL A 140 2.60 16.09 -8.08
N GLY A 141 3.72 16.22 -8.79
CA GLY A 141 4.45 17.48 -8.92
C GLY A 141 3.60 18.61 -9.52
N LEU A 142 2.79 18.31 -10.54
CA LEU A 142 1.85 19.27 -11.14
C LEU A 142 0.81 19.74 -10.11
N VAL A 143 0.19 18.82 -9.37
CA VAL A 143 -0.82 19.18 -8.36
C VAL A 143 -0.22 20.04 -7.24
N VAL A 144 1.00 19.73 -6.80
CA VAL A 144 1.72 20.56 -5.81
C VAL A 144 1.98 21.96 -6.35
N LEU A 145 2.43 22.08 -7.61
CA LEU A 145 2.67 23.37 -8.26
C LEU A 145 1.38 24.20 -8.35
N VAL A 146 0.28 23.58 -8.79
CA VAL A 146 -1.03 24.23 -8.88
C VAL A 146 -1.50 24.69 -7.49
N GLY A 147 -1.38 23.83 -6.47
CA GLY A 147 -1.70 24.18 -5.08
C GLY A 147 -0.92 25.39 -4.58
N LEU A 148 0.38 25.47 -4.88
CA LEU A 148 1.23 26.60 -4.50
C LEU A 148 0.79 27.90 -5.20
N VAL A 149 0.46 27.84 -6.49
CA VAL A 149 -0.10 28.99 -7.22
C VAL A 149 -1.41 29.47 -6.60
N PHE A 150 -2.31 28.56 -6.21
CA PHE A 150 -3.54 28.92 -5.52
C PHE A 150 -3.28 29.58 -4.16
N LEU A 151 -2.34 29.04 -3.39
CA LEU A 151 -1.95 29.58 -2.08
C LEU A 151 -1.45 31.03 -2.16
N VAL A 152 -0.76 31.40 -3.25
CA VAL A 152 -0.29 32.78 -3.47
C VAL A 152 -1.39 33.67 -4.07
N THR A 153 -2.18 33.16 -5.02
CA THR A 153 -3.19 33.97 -5.71
C THR A 153 -4.39 34.33 -4.84
N VAL A 154 -4.85 33.44 -3.95
CA VAL A 154 -5.98 33.68 -3.04
C VAL A 154 -5.77 34.92 -2.13
N PRO A 155 -4.66 35.07 -1.39
CA PRO A 155 -4.42 36.26 -0.57
C PRO A 155 -4.18 37.52 -1.41
N LEU A 156 -3.54 37.40 -2.59
CA LEU A 156 -3.34 38.54 -3.48
C LEU A 156 -4.67 39.09 -4.01
N VAL A 157 -5.59 38.22 -4.41
CA VAL A 157 -6.94 38.60 -4.83
C VAL A 157 -7.69 39.23 -3.65
N GLY A 158 -7.65 38.62 -2.46
CA GLY A 158 -8.25 39.18 -1.25
C GLY A 158 -7.72 40.58 -0.90
N LEU A 159 -6.40 40.78 -1.01
CA LEU A 159 -5.75 42.06 -0.77
C LEU A 159 -6.12 43.09 -1.84
N PHE A 160 -6.16 42.71 -3.11
CA PHE A 160 -6.60 43.60 -4.20
C PHE A 160 -8.06 44.05 -4.00
N PHE A 161 -8.97 43.14 -3.67
CA PHE A 161 -10.36 43.47 -3.35
C PHE A 161 -10.47 44.36 -2.10
N CYS A 162 -9.66 44.11 -1.07
CA CYS A 162 -9.60 44.92 0.15
C CYS A 162 -9.12 46.36 -0.17
N CYS A 163 -7.99 46.51 -0.86
CA CYS A 163 -7.43 47.80 -1.26
C CYS A 163 -8.38 48.57 -2.19
N CYS A 164 -9.05 47.90 -3.13
CA CYS A 164 -10.02 48.53 -4.01
C CYS A 164 -11.28 49.03 -3.28
N ARG A 165 -11.70 48.33 -2.21
CA ARG A 165 -12.80 48.77 -1.33
C ARG A 165 -12.37 49.91 -0.40
N CYS A 166 -11.15 49.85 0.16
CA CYS A 166 -10.57 50.93 0.98
C CYS A 166 -10.27 52.20 0.19
N ALA A 167 -9.96 52.10 -1.11
CA ALA A 167 -9.77 53.25 -2.00
C ALA A 167 -11.09 53.91 -2.44
N GLY A 168 -12.25 53.42 -1.97
CA GLY A 168 -13.57 53.97 -2.29
C GLY A 168 -13.97 53.84 -3.77
N ARG A 169 -13.22 53.10 -4.58
CA ARG A 169 -13.46 52.91 -6.02
C ARG A 169 -14.34 51.69 -6.31
N CYS A 170 -14.46 50.75 -5.38
CA CYS A 170 -15.36 49.59 -5.49
C CYS A 170 -16.53 49.67 -4.50
N GLY A 171 -17.68 50.16 -4.97
CA GLY A 171 -19.00 49.65 -4.59
C GLY A 171 -19.61 50.05 -3.24
N ALA A 172 -19.01 50.94 -2.45
CA ALA A 172 -19.60 51.39 -1.17
C ALA A 172 -20.02 52.87 -1.20
N ARG A 173 -20.58 53.35 -2.32
CA ARG A 173 -21.13 54.71 -2.38
C ARG A 173 -22.59 54.66 -1.94
N SER A 174 -22.88 55.23 -0.77
CA SER A 174 -24.22 55.41 -0.18
C SER A 174 -25.07 56.46 -0.92
N GLN A 175 -24.96 56.54 -2.24
CA GLN A 175 -25.78 57.45 -3.05
C GLN A 175 -27.10 56.73 -3.35
N PRO A 176 -28.27 57.30 -2.98
CA PRO A 176 -29.57 56.70 -3.24
C PRO A 176 -29.93 56.97 -4.71
N PHE A 177 -29.30 56.26 -5.64
CA PHE A 177 -29.74 56.21 -7.03
C PHE A 177 -29.65 54.77 -7.53
N GLU A 178 -30.72 54.04 -7.28
CA GLU A 178 -30.94 52.68 -7.76
C GLU A 178 -31.18 52.74 -9.28
N LYS A 179 -30.13 52.45 -10.07
CA LYS A 179 -30.28 52.28 -11.52
C LYS A 179 -30.82 50.87 -11.75
N ARG A 180 -31.85 50.74 -12.59
CA ARG A 180 -32.68 49.54 -12.84
C ARG A 180 -31.94 48.22 -13.20
N TYR A 181 -30.61 48.21 -13.27
CA TYR A 181 -29.76 47.07 -13.66
C TYR A 181 -28.86 46.52 -12.51
N ASP A 182 -28.89 47.12 -11.31
CA ASP A 182 -28.03 46.70 -10.17
C ASP A 182 -28.46 45.47 -9.31
N PRO A 183 -29.69 44.91 -9.34
CA PRO A 183 -30.07 43.83 -8.43
C PRO A 183 -29.43 42.47 -8.79
N CYS A 184 -29.19 42.20 -10.07
CA CYS A 184 -28.61 40.93 -10.54
C CYS A 184 -27.16 40.76 -10.04
N ARG A 185 -26.31 41.78 -10.20
CA ARG A 185 -24.90 41.76 -9.78
C ARG A 185 -24.73 41.67 -8.26
N ARG A 186 -25.61 42.34 -7.50
CA ARG A 186 -25.67 42.24 -6.04
C ARG A 186 -26.06 40.82 -5.59
N HIS A 187 -27.02 40.21 -6.27
CA HIS A 187 -27.46 38.86 -5.97
C HIS A 187 -26.41 37.81 -6.33
N THR A 188 -25.69 37.95 -7.45
CA THR A 188 -24.60 37.04 -7.84
C THR A 188 -23.48 37.02 -6.80
N HIS A 189 -23.04 38.17 -6.29
CA HIS A 189 -22.02 38.22 -5.24
C HIS A 189 -22.51 37.65 -3.91
N GLY A 190 -23.79 37.88 -3.56
CA GLY A 190 -24.40 37.29 -2.36
C GLY A 190 -24.49 35.76 -2.44
N PHE A 191 -24.91 35.22 -3.57
CA PHE A 191 -24.98 33.78 -3.80
C PHE A 191 -23.59 33.13 -3.78
N LEU A 192 -22.59 33.74 -4.42
CA LEU A 192 -21.21 33.26 -4.38
C LEU A 192 -20.64 33.23 -2.96
N LEU A 193 -20.82 34.31 -2.18
CA LEU A 193 -20.35 34.34 -0.80
C LEU A 193 -21.08 33.30 0.06
N SER A 194 -22.40 33.16 -0.10
CA SER A 194 -23.18 32.12 0.59
C SER A 194 -22.69 30.72 0.27
N GLY A 195 -22.40 30.42 -1.01
CA GLY A 195 -21.83 29.13 -1.42
C GLY A 195 -20.46 28.87 -0.78
N ILE A 196 -19.56 29.86 -0.77
CA ILE A 196 -18.25 29.75 -0.13
C ILE A 196 -18.39 29.50 1.38
N THR A 197 -19.32 30.20 2.06
CA THR A 197 -19.56 29.98 3.49
C THR A 197 -20.05 28.56 3.78
N ILE A 198 -20.93 28.00 2.94
CA ILE A 198 -21.40 26.61 3.09
C ILE A 198 -20.23 25.63 2.91
N LEU A 199 -19.37 25.85 1.91
CA LEU A 199 -18.18 25.01 1.69
C LEU A 199 -17.20 25.07 2.87
N ILE A 200 -16.97 26.27 3.44
CA ILE A 200 -16.11 26.43 4.62
C ILE A 200 -16.72 25.72 5.84
N ALA A 201 -18.04 25.85 6.07
CA ALA A 201 -18.72 25.17 7.16
C ALA A 201 -18.60 23.64 7.05
N PHE A 202 -18.77 23.10 5.83
CA PHE A 202 -18.53 21.68 5.56
C PHE A 202 -17.08 21.28 5.85
N GLY A 203 -16.11 22.10 5.42
CA GLY A 203 -14.68 21.87 5.70
C GLY A 203 -14.36 21.82 7.20
N VAL A 204 -14.96 22.71 8.00
CA VAL A 204 -14.80 22.73 9.46
C VAL A 204 -15.34 21.46 10.11
N VAL A 205 -16.53 20.98 9.69
CA VAL A 205 -17.07 19.70 10.18
C VAL A 205 -16.14 18.54 9.82
N CYS A 206 -15.64 18.50 8.58
CA CYS A 206 -14.67 17.49 8.16
C CYS A 206 -13.38 17.55 9.00
N ALA A 207 -12.87 18.75 9.32
CA ALA A 207 -11.68 18.92 10.13
C ALA A 207 -11.89 18.40 11.57
N PHE A 208 -13.04 18.69 12.19
CA PHE A 208 -13.37 18.15 13.52
C PHE A 208 -13.41 16.63 13.54
N VAL A 209 -14.10 16.02 12.56
CA VAL A 209 -14.16 14.56 12.47
C VAL A 209 -12.75 13.99 12.24
N THR A 210 -11.97 14.59 11.34
CA THR A 210 -10.59 14.13 11.08
C THR A 210 -9.72 14.20 12.34
N ASN A 211 -9.87 15.25 13.14
CA ASN A 211 -9.12 15.41 14.39
C ASN A 211 -9.49 14.33 15.43
N GLU A 212 -10.77 14.00 15.58
CA GLU A 212 -11.23 12.91 16.45
C GLU A 212 -10.66 11.55 16.00
N TYR A 213 -10.67 11.31 14.68
CA TYR A 213 -10.10 10.09 14.10
C TYR A 213 -8.58 10.02 14.30
N LEU A 214 -7.88 11.13 14.12
CA LEU A 214 -6.44 11.19 14.33
C LEU A 214 -6.07 10.95 15.80
N GLU A 215 -6.84 11.51 16.73
CA GLU A 215 -6.64 11.26 18.16
C GLU A 215 -6.89 9.79 18.52
N THR A 216 -7.97 9.19 18.00
CA THR A 216 -8.28 7.77 18.26
C THR A 216 -7.22 6.86 17.64
N GLY A 217 -6.81 7.15 16.41
CA GLY A 217 -5.77 6.40 15.70
C GLY A 217 -4.41 6.50 16.37
N THR A 218 -4.00 7.69 16.82
CA THR A 218 -2.71 7.86 17.51
C THR A 218 -2.66 7.16 18.86
N LYS A 219 -3.78 7.08 19.58
CA LYS A 219 -3.88 6.31 20.84
C LYS A 219 -3.82 4.80 20.61
N ALA A 220 -4.44 4.28 19.55
CA ALA A 220 -4.46 2.85 19.22
C ALA A 220 -3.20 2.36 18.49
N LEU A 221 -2.47 3.26 17.83
CA LEU A 221 -1.29 2.95 17.03
C LEU A 221 -0.23 2.06 17.73
N PRO A 222 0.22 2.34 18.98
CA PRO A 222 1.23 1.50 19.61
C PRO A 222 0.74 0.06 19.86
N ASP A 223 -0.53 -0.10 20.23
CA ASP A 223 -1.13 -1.41 20.47
C ASP A 223 -1.28 -2.18 19.15
N ASP A 224 -1.82 -1.53 18.11
CA ASP A 224 -1.96 -2.11 16.77
C ASP A 224 -0.60 -2.49 16.15
N ALA A 225 0.43 -1.67 16.37
CA ALA A 225 1.78 -1.94 15.92
C ALA A 225 2.38 -3.14 16.65
N HIS A 226 2.20 -3.22 17.98
CA HIS A 226 2.65 -4.36 18.76
C HIS A 226 1.94 -5.65 18.32
N THR A 227 0.62 -5.62 18.11
CA THR A 227 -0.13 -6.76 17.57
C THR A 227 0.35 -7.17 16.18
N SER A 228 0.62 -6.21 15.29
CA SER A 228 1.12 -6.50 13.94
C SER A 228 2.52 -7.11 13.96
N LEU A 229 3.39 -6.67 14.88
CA LEU A 229 4.72 -7.24 15.08
C LEU A 229 4.64 -8.65 15.67
N ALA A 230 3.74 -8.89 16.63
CA ALA A 230 3.51 -10.23 17.19
C ALA A 230 2.99 -11.20 16.11
N ASP A 231 2.06 -10.78 15.27
CA ASP A 231 1.57 -11.57 14.13
C ASP A 231 2.69 -11.86 13.12
N THR A 232 3.61 -10.92 12.92
CA THR A 232 4.77 -11.11 12.02
C THR A 232 5.74 -12.15 12.59
N ASP A 233 6.00 -12.10 13.90
CA ASP A 233 6.83 -13.11 14.58
C ASP A 233 6.19 -14.51 14.48
N LEU A 234 4.87 -14.59 14.71
CA LEU A 234 4.10 -15.83 14.54
C LEU A 234 4.19 -16.36 13.10
N TYR A 235 4.07 -15.48 12.11
CA TYR A 235 4.21 -15.85 10.70
C TYR A 235 5.59 -16.42 10.39
N LEU A 236 6.66 -15.80 10.90
CA LEU A 236 8.03 -16.28 10.72
C LEU A 236 8.26 -17.62 11.44
N GLU A 237 7.71 -17.81 12.64
CA GLU A 237 7.79 -19.08 13.35
C GLU A 237 7.06 -20.21 12.60
N ASN A 238 5.84 -19.94 12.11
CA ASN A 238 5.08 -20.87 11.29
C ASN A 238 5.82 -21.22 10.00
N THR A 239 6.40 -20.22 9.33
CA THR A 239 7.22 -20.44 8.12
C THR A 239 8.41 -21.34 8.42
N LYS A 240 9.10 -21.13 9.56
CA LYS A 240 10.21 -21.98 9.98
C LYS A 240 9.75 -23.43 10.22
N LYS A 241 8.59 -23.64 10.85
CA LYS A 241 8.02 -24.98 11.07
C LYS A 241 7.68 -25.66 9.75
N GLU A 242 7.04 -24.95 8.83
CA GLU A 242 6.69 -25.47 7.51
C GLU A 242 7.95 -25.83 6.70
N VAL A 243 8.95 -24.96 6.67
CA VAL A 243 10.24 -25.21 6.00
C VAL A 243 10.95 -26.43 6.60
N ASN A 244 11.01 -26.54 7.92
CA ASN A 244 11.60 -27.71 8.58
C ASN A 244 10.82 -28.99 8.28
N ASN A 245 9.50 -28.93 8.25
CA ASN A 245 8.67 -30.10 7.94
C ASN A 245 8.88 -30.55 6.48
N LEU A 246 8.97 -29.62 5.54
CA LEU A 246 9.25 -29.91 4.13
C LEU A 246 10.65 -30.49 3.92
N LEU A 247 11.68 -29.92 4.56
CA LEU A 247 13.07 -30.28 4.30
C LEU A 247 13.57 -31.47 5.14
N ILE A 248 13.05 -31.66 6.35
CA ILE A 248 13.54 -32.68 7.28
C ILE A 248 12.55 -33.83 7.35
N THR A 249 11.30 -33.57 7.76
CA THR A 249 10.30 -34.61 8.00
C THR A 249 9.89 -35.30 6.68
N ASN A 250 9.41 -34.52 5.71
CA ASN A 250 8.95 -35.05 4.42
C ASN A 250 10.08 -35.70 3.63
N TYR A 251 11.30 -35.16 3.71
CA TYR A 251 12.46 -35.79 3.10
C TYR A 251 12.81 -37.13 3.75
N GLY A 252 12.73 -37.23 5.09
CA GLY A 252 12.92 -38.49 5.80
C GLY A 252 11.82 -39.54 5.52
N GLU A 253 10.56 -39.11 5.40
CA GLU A 253 9.44 -39.95 4.99
C GLU A 253 9.63 -40.49 3.56
N LEU A 254 10.12 -39.66 2.65
CA LEU A 254 10.51 -40.05 1.30
C LEU A 254 11.66 -41.08 1.33
N GLU A 255 12.73 -40.80 2.07
CA GLU A 255 13.90 -41.67 2.16
C GLU A 255 13.55 -43.06 2.72
N THR A 256 12.79 -43.11 3.80
CA THR A 256 12.35 -44.37 4.42
C THR A 256 11.46 -45.18 3.50
N THR A 257 10.52 -44.53 2.81
CA THR A 257 9.65 -45.18 1.82
C THR A 257 10.46 -45.70 0.63
N LEU A 258 11.37 -44.88 0.10
CA LEU A 258 12.22 -45.24 -1.04
C LEU A 258 13.14 -46.41 -0.71
N ASN A 259 13.78 -46.41 0.46
CA ASN A 259 14.62 -47.52 0.91
C ASN A 259 13.81 -48.81 1.08
N THR A 260 12.57 -48.71 1.60
CA THR A 260 11.68 -49.87 1.74
C THR A 260 11.30 -50.45 0.39
N ILE A 261 10.97 -49.61 -0.60
CA ILE A 261 10.66 -50.05 -1.97
C ILE A 261 11.89 -50.71 -2.60
N LEU A 262 13.06 -50.06 -2.52
CA LEU A 262 14.30 -50.57 -3.10
C LEU A 262 14.69 -51.93 -2.49
N HIS A 263 14.52 -52.09 -1.18
CA HIS A 263 14.80 -53.35 -0.49
C HIS A 263 13.85 -54.46 -0.94
N ARG A 264 12.54 -54.20 -1.00
CA ARG A 264 11.54 -55.17 -1.49
C ARG A 264 11.80 -55.56 -2.94
N SER A 265 12.09 -54.59 -3.82
CA SER A 265 12.44 -54.89 -5.21
C SER A 265 13.69 -55.76 -5.31
N GLY A 266 14.71 -55.50 -4.49
CA GLY A 266 15.92 -56.33 -4.43
C GLY A 266 15.65 -57.76 -3.95
N GLU A 267 14.77 -57.93 -2.96
CA GLU A 267 14.36 -59.25 -2.46
C GLU A 267 13.58 -60.04 -3.52
N ILE A 268 12.60 -59.40 -4.18
CA ILE A 268 11.81 -60.00 -5.28
C ILE A 268 12.74 -60.43 -6.42
N MET A 269 13.66 -59.55 -6.86
CA MET A 269 14.61 -59.89 -7.92
C MET A 269 15.50 -61.07 -7.52
N LYS A 270 15.97 -61.12 -6.27
CA LYS A 270 16.80 -62.22 -5.76
C LYS A 270 16.04 -63.54 -5.73
N GLU A 271 14.76 -63.52 -5.38
CA GLU A 271 13.91 -64.72 -5.35
C GLU A 271 13.66 -65.26 -6.76
N GLU A 272 13.27 -64.39 -7.70
CA GLU A 272 13.09 -64.74 -9.12
C GLU A 272 14.38 -65.30 -9.74
N LEU A 273 15.53 -64.63 -9.52
CA LEU A 273 16.83 -65.11 -9.98
C LEU A 273 17.20 -66.47 -9.36
N GLY A 274 16.87 -66.67 -8.09
CA GLY A 274 17.10 -67.94 -7.39
C GLY A 274 16.25 -69.09 -7.94
N GLU A 275 15.00 -68.82 -8.30
CA GLU A 275 14.10 -69.81 -8.88
C GLU A 275 14.49 -70.17 -10.32
N VAL A 276 14.78 -69.16 -11.17
CA VAL A 276 15.28 -69.37 -12.54
C VAL A 276 16.60 -70.14 -12.52
N SER A 277 17.54 -69.78 -11.64
CA SER A 277 18.83 -70.47 -11.53
C SER A 277 18.66 -71.94 -11.08
N LYS A 278 17.76 -72.22 -10.13
CA LYS A 278 17.46 -73.61 -9.73
C LYS A 278 16.86 -74.41 -10.88
N ALA A 279 15.94 -73.83 -11.65
CA ALA A 279 15.34 -74.48 -12.81
C ALA A 279 16.39 -74.80 -13.89
N GLU A 280 17.35 -73.89 -14.13
CA GLU A 280 18.44 -74.09 -15.08
C GLU A 280 19.39 -75.22 -14.64
N VAL A 281 19.77 -75.27 -13.36
CA VAL A 281 20.64 -76.33 -12.81
C VAL A 281 19.96 -77.70 -12.91
N ILE A 282 18.66 -77.79 -12.59
CA ILE A 282 17.90 -79.06 -12.68
C ILE A 282 17.78 -79.50 -14.14
N SER A 283 17.53 -78.59 -15.07
CA SER A 283 17.50 -78.89 -16.51
C SER A 283 18.85 -79.42 -17.02
N ASN A 284 19.95 -78.78 -16.64
CA ASN A 284 21.29 -79.21 -17.03
C ASN A 284 21.65 -80.60 -16.47
N LEU A 285 21.37 -80.86 -15.19
CA LEU A 285 21.59 -82.17 -14.59
C LEU A 285 20.74 -83.26 -15.25
N THR A 286 19.49 -82.97 -15.59
CA THR A 286 18.59 -83.94 -16.25
C THR A 286 19.08 -84.29 -17.65
N ASN A 287 19.57 -83.30 -18.42
CA ASN A 287 20.16 -83.53 -19.74
C ASN A 287 21.45 -84.36 -19.67
N ILE A 288 22.31 -84.15 -18.67
CA ILE A 288 23.54 -84.94 -18.49
C ILE A 288 23.22 -86.39 -18.12
N VAL A 289 22.27 -86.61 -17.20
CA VAL A 289 21.84 -87.96 -16.80
C VAL A 289 21.18 -88.69 -17.96
N GLN A 290 20.36 -88.01 -18.77
CA GLN A 290 19.81 -88.61 -20.00
C GLN A 290 20.90 -88.94 -21.02
N GLY A 291 21.91 -88.09 -21.20
CA GLY A 291 23.05 -88.38 -22.09
C GLY A 291 23.90 -89.58 -21.65
N LEU A 292 24.00 -89.82 -20.35
CA LEU A 292 24.70 -90.98 -19.78
C LEU A 292 23.92 -92.29 -19.90
N ASN A 293 22.60 -92.25 -20.07
CA ASN A 293 21.75 -93.43 -20.20
C ASN A 293 21.63 -93.96 -21.65
N ILE A 294 22.38 -93.37 -22.59
CA ILE A 294 22.41 -93.73 -24.02
C ILE A 294 23.74 -94.43 -24.40
N ILE A 295 24.61 -94.70 -23.42
CA ILE A 295 25.85 -95.49 -23.57
C ILE A 295 25.69 -96.78 -22.77
#